data_AF-A0A7S3RPZ3-F1
#
_entry.id   AF-A0A7S3RPZ3-F1
#
_cell.length_a   1.000
_cell.length_b   1.000
_cell.length_c   1.000
_cell.angle_alpha   90.00
_cell.angle_beta   90.00
_cell.angle_gamma   90.00
#
_symmetry.space_group_name_H-M   'P 1'
#
loop_
_entity.id
_entity.type
_entity.pdbx_description
1 polymer ?
#
loop_
_entity_poly.entity_id
_entity_poly.type
_entity_poly.pdbx_seq_one_letter_code
_entity_poly.pdbx_strand_id
1 'polypeptide(L)'
;NGDIVEDEDALCMHKRAASLQGWTDNLLGAGDAPFGAPPTFLVASTTDTIAPSAEHTDPYRRLLAREKVPHVYVHRDLSEHGFGLSGGWTDRCATWLARRGFGEQQP
;
A
#
# COMPACT_ATOMS: atom_id res chain seq x y z
N ASN A 1 -35.05 37.78 11.28
CA ASN A 1 -34.76 36.48 11.92
C ASN A 1 -34.71 35.43 10.84
N GLY A 2 -33.50 35.09 10.39
CA GLY A 2 -33.24 34.03 9.45
C GLY A 2 -31.78 33.65 9.64
N ASP A 3 -31.53 32.78 10.62
CA ASP A 3 -30.20 32.25 10.88
C ASP A 3 -29.83 31.28 9.76
N ILE A 4 -28.78 31.63 9.03
CA ILE A 4 -28.10 30.74 8.10
C ILE A 4 -27.26 29.81 8.98
N VAL A 5 -27.76 28.59 9.19
CA VAL A 5 -26.95 27.50 9.75
C VAL A 5 -26.06 27.02 8.61
N GLU A 6 -24.87 27.60 8.50
CA GLU A 6 -23.86 27.11 7.57
C GLU A 6 -23.43 25.72 8.00
N ASP A 7 -23.59 24.79 7.08
CA ASP A 7 -23.43 23.34 7.20
C ASP A 7 -21.95 22.98 7.41
N GLU A 8 -21.51 22.99 8.67
CA GLU A 8 -20.14 22.63 9.06
C GLU A 8 -19.78 21.17 8.69
N ASP A 9 -20.79 20.31 8.53
CA ASP A 9 -20.61 18.90 8.15
C ASP A 9 -20.20 18.77 6.68
N ALA A 10 -20.75 19.59 5.79
CA ALA A 10 -20.32 19.65 4.39
C ALA A 10 -18.85 20.09 4.27
N LEU A 11 -18.41 21.06 5.06
CA LEU A 11 -17.02 21.53 5.06
C LEU A 11 -16.04 20.47 5.62
N CYS A 12 -16.47 19.70 6.63
CA CYS A 12 -15.71 18.58 7.19
C CYS A 12 -15.52 17.44 6.16
N MET A 13 -16.56 17.09 5.41
CA MET A 13 -16.51 16.06 4.37
C MET A 13 -15.58 16.46 3.20
N HIS A 14 -15.61 17.72 2.76
CA HIS A 14 -14.72 18.21 1.69
C HIS A 14 -13.24 18.20 2.09
N LYS A 15 -12.92 18.55 3.36
CA LYS A 15 -11.55 18.48 3.87
C LYS A 15 -11.02 17.04 3.95
N ARG A 16 -11.87 16.07 4.28
CA ARG A 16 -11.51 14.65 4.31
C ARG A 16 -11.30 14.06 2.92
N ALA A 17 -12.15 14.42 1.95
CA ALA A 17 -12.00 13.99 0.56
C ALA A 17 -10.70 14.54 -0.08
N ALA A 18 -10.39 15.82 0.13
CA ALA A 18 -9.15 16.43 -0.37
C ALA A 18 -7.88 15.78 0.24
N SER A 19 -7.94 15.37 1.51
CA SER A 19 -6.86 14.66 2.20
C SER A 19 -6.59 13.27 1.60
N LEU A 20 -7.66 12.51 1.29
CA LEU A 20 -7.54 11.18 0.67
C LEU A 20 -7.03 11.25 -0.77
N GLN A 21 -7.43 12.29 -1.52
CA GLN A 21 -6.92 12.54 -2.87
C GLN A 21 -5.40 12.78 -2.84
N GLY A 22 -4.91 13.66 -1.96
CA GLY A 22 -3.48 13.95 -1.83
C GLY A 22 -2.62 12.75 -1.39
N TRP A 23 -3.17 11.81 -0.63
CA TRP A 23 -2.46 10.56 -0.28
C TRP A 23 -2.39 9.59 -1.47
N THR A 24 -3.48 9.47 -2.22
CA THR A 24 -3.55 8.62 -3.41
C THR A 24 -2.60 9.15 -4.51
N ASP A 25 -2.56 10.47 -4.67
CA ASP A 25 -1.70 11.17 -5.61
C ASP A 25 -0.21 11.02 -5.26
N ASN A 26 0.15 11.00 -3.97
CA ASN A 26 1.53 10.73 -3.53
C ASN A 26 1.94 9.26 -3.67
N LEU A 27 1.01 8.33 -3.45
CA LEU A 27 1.28 6.89 -3.54
C LEU A 27 1.44 6.42 -5.01
N LEU A 28 0.70 7.05 -5.92
CA LEU A 28 0.64 6.69 -7.34
C LEU A 28 1.37 7.68 -8.26
N GLY A 29 1.77 8.84 -7.76
CA GLY A 29 2.42 9.89 -8.55
C GLY A 29 1.44 10.61 -9.48
N ALA A 30 0.33 11.12 -8.97
CA ALA A 30 -0.55 11.97 -9.78
C ALA A 30 0.00 13.40 -9.86
N GLY A 31 0.11 13.93 -11.08
CA GLY A 31 0.67 15.26 -11.36
C GLY A 31 2.20 15.25 -11.46
N ASP A 32 2.84 16.32 -10.98
CA ASP A 32 4.30 16.49 -10.96
C ASP A 32 4.98 15.88 -9.72
N ALA A 33 4.22 15.23 -8.84
CA ALA A 33 4.74 14.63 -7.62
C ALA A 33 5.55 13.37 -7.94
N PRO A 34 6.79 13.23 -7.44
CA PRO A 34 7.58 12.03 -7.65
C PRO A 34 6.88 10.84 -7.00
N PHE A 35 6.98 9.66 -7.62
CA PHE A 35 6.45 8.41 -7.10
C PHE A 35 6.94 8.19 -5.65
N GLY A 36 6.05 8.40 -4.69
CA GLY A 36 6.35 8.52 -3.27
C GLY A 36 6.02 7.27 -2.47
N ALA A 37 6.03 6.09 -3.11
CA ALA A 37 5.73 4.85 -2.42
C ALA A 37 6.72 4.61 -1.25
N PRO A 38 6.23 4.24 -0.06
CA PRO A 38 7.12 3.88 1.03
C PRO A 38 7.86 2.57 0.68
N PRO A 39 8.90 2.22 1.44
CA PRO A 39 9.47 0.90 1.33
C PRO A 39 8.40 -0.19 1.50
N THR A 40 8.34 -1.12 0.56
CA THR A 40 7.17 -2.00 0.40
C THR A 40 7.55 -3.49 0.48
N PHE A 41 6.73 -4.30 1.15
CA PHE A 41 6.82 -5.76 1.14
C PHE A 41 5.63 -6.33 0.37
N LEU A 42 5.90 -7.00 -0.75
CA LEU A 42 4.90 -7.60 -1.63
C LEU A 42 4.87 -9.12 -1.47
N VAL A 43 3.68 -9.69 -1.55
CA VAL A 43 3.46 -11.15 -1.56
C VAL A 43 2.43 -11.46 -2.65
N ALA A 44 2.74 -12.43 -3.50
CA ALA A 44 1.79 -12.96 -4.47
C ALA A 44 2.00 -14.47 -4.64
N SER A 45 0.91 -15.20 -4.86
CA SER A 45 0.98 -16.62 -5.19
C SER A 45 1.10 -16.80 -6.71
N THR A 46 1.94 -17.72 -7.17
CA THR A 46 2.02 -18.08 -8.60
C THR A 46 0.81 -18.89 -9.08
N THR A 47 0.00 -19.40 -8.15
CA THR A 47 -1.21 -20.19 -8.39
C THR A 47 -2.50 -19.39 -8.19
N ASP A 48 -2.41 -18.07 -7.93
CA ASP A 48 -3.57 -17.19 -7.88
C ASP A 48 -4.13 -16.96 -9.30
N THR A 49 -5.33 -17.48 -9.55
CA THR A 49 -6.04 -17.33 -10.83
C THR A 49 -7.11 -16.24 -10.79
N ILE A 50 -7.44 -15.70 -9.60
CA ILE A 50 -8.44 -14.64 -9.43
C ILE A 50 -7.79 -13.26 -9.57
N ALA A 51 -6.59 -13.11 -9.02
CA ALA A 51 -5.76 -11.92 -9.15
C ALA A 51 -4.34 -12.33 -9.57
N PRO A 52 -4.13 -12.72 -10.85
CA PRO A 52 -2.82 -13.17 -11.33
C PRO A 52 -1.72 -12.12 -11.08
N SER A 53 -0.60 -12.56 -10.51
CA SER A 53 0.50 -11.66 -10.13
C SER A 53 1.04 -10.84 -11.32
N ALA A 54 1.07 -11.43 -12.51
CA ALA A 54 1.49 -10.79 -13.75
C ALA A 54 0.67 -9.52 -14.09
N GLU A 55 -0.61 -9.50 -13.73
CA GLU A 55 -1.56 -8.43 -14.02
C GLU A 55 -1.67 -7.40 -12.89
N HIS A 56 -1.39 -7.81 -11.64
CA HIS A 56 -1.62 -6.95 -10.47
C HIS A 56 -0.34 -6.57 -9.71
N THR A 57 0.37 -7.55 -9.14
CA THR A 57 1.52 -7.26 -8.26
C THR A 57 2.79 -6.94 -9.05
N ASP A 58 3.04 -7.62 -10.16
CA ASP A 58 4.24 -7.47 -10.98
C ASP A 58 4.39 -6.07 -11.60
N PRO A 59 3.34 -5.44 -12.17
CA PRO A 59 3.42 -4.05 -12.63
C PRO A 59 3.88 -3.09 -11.52
N TYR A 60 3.32 -3.22 -10.32
CA TYR A 60 3.70 -2.38 -9.18
C TYR A 60 5.13 -2.65 -8.71
N ARG A 61 5.55 -3.92 -8.66
CA ARG A 61 6.94 -4.31 -8.36
C ARG A 61 7.92 -3.74 -9.38
N ARG A 62 7.59 -3.76 -10.68
CA ARG A 62 8.42 -3.15 -11.74
C ARG A 62 8.53 -1.64 -11.54
N LEU A 63 7.44 -0.98 -11.17
CA LEU A 63 7.44 0.45 -10.87
C LEU A 63 8.32 0.78 -9.66
N LEU A 64 8.16 0.07 -8.53
CA LEU A 64 9.03 0.23 -7.35
C LEU A 64 10.51 0.06 -7.70
N ALA A 65 10.85 -0.93 -8.53
CA ALA A 65 12.22 -1.16 -8.99
C ALA A 65 12.74 -0.02 -9.89
N ARG A 66 11.92 0.45 -10.84
CA ARG A 66 12.27 1.56 -11.75
C ARG A 66 12.57 2.84 -10.98
N GLU A 67 11.74 3.14 -9.99
CA GLU A 67 11.86 4.33 -9.14
C GLU A 67 12.83 4.14 -7.96
N LYS A 68 13.56 3.01 -7.91
CA LYS A 68 14.53 2.67 -6.88
C LYS A 68 13.96 2.69 -5.45
N VAL A 69 12.67 2.45 -5.29
CA VAL A 69 12.02 2.33 -3.98
C VAL A 69 12.42 0.99 -3.35
N PRO A 70 12.92 0.98 -2.10
CA PRO A 70 13.31 -0.26 -1.43
C PRO A 70 12.12 -1.21 -1.27
N HIS A 71 12.21 -2.41 -1.83
CA HIS A 71 11.12 -3.38 -1.75
C HIS A 71 11.61 -4.83 -1.59
N VAL A 72 10.74 -5.68 -1.05
CA VAL A 72 10.89 -7.13 -1.04
C VAL A 72 9.69 -7.73 -1.75
N TYR A 73 9.92 -8.78 -2.55
CA TYR A 73 8.85 -9.50 -3.22
C TYR A 73 8.97 -11.00 -2.95
N VAL A 74 7.94 -11.57 -2.32
CA VAL A 74 7.75 -13.02 -2.19
C VAL A 74 6.80 -13.47 -3.30
N HIS A 75 7.33 -14.17 -4.29
CA HIS A 75 6.57 -14.69 -5.42
C HIS A 75 6.90 -16.17 -5.59
N ARG A 76 5.98 -17.03 -5.16
CA ARG A 76 6.08 -18.50 -5.21
C ARG A 76 4.69 -19.10 -5.09
N ASP A 77 4.58 -20.42 -5.13
CA ASP A 77 3.31 -21.09 -4.82
C ASP A 77 2.98 -20.94 -3.33
N LEU A 78 1.90 -20.23 -3.03
CA LEU A 78 1.38 -19.98 -1.68
C LEU A 78 -0.06 -20.50 -1.51
N SER A 79 -0.57 -21.31 -2.45
CA SER A 79 -1.99 -21.69 -2.63
C SER A 79 -2.81 -20.68 -3.45
N GLU A 80 -4.09 -21.00 -3.64
CA GLU A 80 -5.07 -20.18 -4.34
C GLU A 80 -5.28 -18.79 -3.71
N HIS A 81 -6.06 -17.96 -4.40
CA HIS A 81 -6.45 -16.62 -3.94
C HIS A 81 -6.95 -16.64 -2.49
N GLY A 82 -6.53 -15.65 -1.71
CA GLY A 82 -6.95 -15.57 -0.31
C GLY A 82 -6.24 -16.56 0.63
N PHE A 83 -5.00 -16.97 0.32
CA PHE A 83 -4.19 -17.89 1.15
C PHE A 83 -3.90 -17.41 2.59
N GLY A 84 -4.23 -16.15 2.93
CA GLY A 84 -4.13 -15.61 4.28
C GLY A 84 -2.70 -15.64 4.83
N LEU A 85 -2.53 -16.19 6.04
CA LEU A 85 -1.23 -16.31 6.71
C LEU A 85 -0.45 -17.57 6.31
N SER A 86 -0.95 -18.34 5.35
CA SER A 86 -0.34 -19.60 4.90
C SER A 86 0.88 -19.36 4.01
N GLY A 87 1.70 -20.41 3.83
CA GLY A 87 2.83 -20.37 2.90
C GLY A 87 4.06 -19.63 3.42
N GLY A 88 4.14 -19.34 4.73
CA GLY A 88 5.37 -18.93 5.42
C GLY A 88 5.96 -17.59 4.96
N TRP A 89 5.15 -16.70 4.39
CA TRP A 89 5.60 -15.35 4.04
C TRP A 89 5.67 -14.43 5.27
N THR A 90 4.90 -14.75 6.31
CA THR A 90 4.74 -13.96 7.54
C THR A 90 6.05 -13.77 8.31
N ASP A 91 6.83 -14.83 8.50
CA ASP A 91 8.12 -14.75 9.22
C ASP A 91 9.11 -13.82 8.51
N ARG A 92 9.11 -13.88 7.17
CA ARG A 92 9.95 -13.01 6.34
C ARG A 92 9.47 -11.56 6.41
N CYS A 93 8.16 -11.33 6.44
CA CYS A 93 7.57 -10.01 6.64
C CYS A 93 7.92 -9.45 8.02
N ALA A 94 7.74 -10.23 9.08
CA ALA A 94 8.09 -9.85 10.45
C ALA A 94 9.58 -9.49 10.58
N THR A 95 10.47 -10.31 10.01
CA THR A 95 11.92 -10.03 9.98
C THR A 95 12.23 -8.74 9.21
N TRP A 96 11.53 -8.49 8.10
CA TRP A 96 11.71 -7.27 7.31
C TRP A 96 11.23 -6.02 8.04
N LEU A 97 10.10 -6.11 8.76
CA LEU A 97 9.57 -5.04 9.60
C LEU A 97 10.51 -4.73 10.78
N ALA A 98 10.97 -5.75 11.50
CA ALA A 98 11.88 -5.60 12.63
C ALA A 98 13.17 -4.87 12.23
N ARG A 99 13.76 -5.19 11.08
CA ARG A 99 14.95 -4.50 10.53
C ARG A 99 14.73 -3.01 10.21
N ARG A 100 13.48 -2.55 10.22
CA ARG A 100 13.07 -1.17 9.98
C ARG A 100 12.64 -0.46 11.26
N GLY A 101 12.88 -1.06 12.43
CA GLY A 101 12.54 -0.50 13.73
C GLY A 101 11.06 -0.67 14.11
N PHE A 102 10.28 -1.45 13.36
CA PHE A 102 8.90 -1.75 13.77
C PHE A 102 8.90 -2.76 14.91
N GLY A 103 8.15 -2.46 15.98
CA GLY A 103 8.04 -3.33 17.16
C GLY A 103 9.13 -3.13 18.21
N GLU A 104 10.06 -2.20 17.99
CA GLU A 104 10.98 -1.75 19.04
C GLU A 104 10.25 -0.78 19.97
N GLN A 105 10.41 -0.96 21.29
CA GLN A 105 9.95 0.07 22.24
C GLN A 105 10.86 1.29 22.09
N GLN A 106 10.28 2.42 21.71
CA GLN A 106 11.02 3.68 21.77
C GLN A 106 11.41 3.95 23.22
N PRO A 107 12.65 4.40 23.48
CA PRO A 107 13.14 4.69 24.83
C PRO A 107 12.34 5.80 25.51
#